data_AF-A0A1Q9R506-F1
#
_entry.id   AF-A0A1Q9R506-F1
#
_cell.length_a   1.000
_cell.length_b   1.000
_cell.length_c   1.000
_cell.angle_alpha   90.00
_cell.angle_beta   90.00
_cell.angle_gamma   90.00
#
_symmetry.space_group_name_H-M   'P 1'
#
loop_
_entity.id
_entity.type
_entity.pdbx_description
1 polymer ?
#
loop_
_entity_poly.entity_id
_entity_poly.type
_entity_poly.pdbx_seq_one_letter_code
_entity_poly.pdbx_strand_id
1 'polypeptide(L)'
;MATNEPLQLNLGSLRSAMSLTLHTHHASRIWHGRAAAEGRPGIVGLNGYIAQMNKMRRGSEQDDPYSDWWMLRIEDKLDQTKVTLQSLREQVDQALASVPPALSLGENLNVQPVKLPLFVNAQLGFAAVYLLADYDDIARKLILAHHTALIDRSTLERWLNEGAHALRSLFSLAQQYRYSGCTRDDFAAKNAAARVALEKYGELPQEVLEGTRRSKFAPPVVRRGLQQRGDGPATAPPPSDEAATAEPPEASAGEDEPA
;
A
#
# COMPACT_ATOMS: atom_id res chain seq x y z
N MET A 1 -43.42 -28.65 17.77
CA MET A 1 -41.95 -28.50 17.81
C MET A 1 -41.59 -27.49 16.72
N ALA A 2 -41.14 -26.29 17.07
CA ALA A 2 -40.70 -25.31 16.10
C ALA A 2 -39.24 -25.60 15.74
N THR A 3 -39.01 -25.99 14.49
CA THR A 3 -37.68 -26.20 13.90
C THR A 3 -37.03 -24.83 13.70
N ASN A 4 -36.06 -24.51 14.55
CA ASN A 4 -35.28 -23.29 14.46
C ASN A 4 -34.21 -23.48 13.37
N GLU A 5 -34.51 -23.10 12.13
CA GLU A 5 -33.52 -23.09 11.06
C GLU A 5 -32.44 -22.04 11.35
N PRO A 6 -31.15 -22.40 11.35
CA PRO A 6 -30.08 -21.45 11.59
C PRO A 6 -30.01 -20.44 10.45
N LEU A 7 -30.14 -19.16 10.80
CA LEU A 7 -30.07 -18.03 9.86
C LEU A 7 -28.70 -18.01 9.17
N GLN A 8 -28.64 -18.45 7.90
CA GLN A 8 -27.41 -18.42 7.11
C GLN A 8 -27.15 -17.00 6.58
N LEU A 9 -26.31 -16.25 7.29
CA LEU A 9 -25.88 -14.91 6.90
C LEU A 9 -24.63 -14.98 6.01
N ASN A 10 -24.83 -15.06 4.69
CA ASN A 10 -23.75 -14.94 3.70
C ASN A 10 -23.42 -13.45 3.46
N LEU A 11 -22.80 -12.80 4.43
CA LEU A 11 -22.35 -11.41 4.31
C LEU A 11 -21.05 -11.32 3.51
N GLY A 12 -21.03 -10.46 2.48
CA GLY A 12 -19.84 -10.17 1.69
C GLY A 12 -18.86 -9.20 2.37
N SER A 13 -17.71 -8.96 1.73
CA SER A 13 -16.73 -7.97 2.23
C SER A 13 -17.32 -6.55 2.21
N LEU A 14 -17.16 -5.79 3.30
CA LEU A 14 -17.47 -4.37 3.32
C LEU A 14 -16.60 -3.63 2.29
N ARG A 15 -17.25 -2.86 1.41
CA ARG A 15 -16.57 -1.98 0.45
C ARG A 15 -17.23 -0.61 0.49
N SER A 16 -16.42 0.44 0.62
CA SER A 16 -16.88 1.82 0.49
C SER A 16 -16.43 2.38 -0.85
N ALA A 17 -17.35 2.99 -1.59
CA ALA A 17 -16.99 3.78 -2.77
C ALA A 17 -16.36 5.11 -2.30
N MET A 18 -15.04 5.12 -2.09
CA MET A 18 -14.31 6.29 -1.63
C MET A 18 -13.83 7.14 -2.81
N SER A 19 -13.82 8.46 -2.64
CA SER A 19 -13.27 9.39 -3.63
C SER A 19 -12.48 10.51 -2.96
N LEU A 20 -11.43 10.98 -3.64
CA LEU A 20 -10.63 12.14 -3.26
C LEU A 20 -10.97 13.29 -4.20
N THR A 21 -11.26 14.46 -3.64
CA THR A 21 -11.48 15.68 -4.41
C THR A 21 -10.24 16.56 -4.30
N LEU A 22 -9.64 16.93 -5.43
CA LEU A 22 -8.47 17.80 -5.50
C LEU A 22 -8.84 19.10 -6.22
N HIS A 23 -8.48 20.22 -5.61
CA HIS A 23 -8.78 21.55 -6.14
C HIS A 23 -7.60 22.16 -6.88
N THR A 24 -6.35 21.80 -6.53
CA THR A 24 -5.17 22.41 -7.13
C THR A 24 -4.52 21.54 -8.22
N HIS A 25 -3.99 22.19 -9.26
CA HIS A 25 -3.11 21.51 -10.23
C HIS A 25 -1.85 20.95 -9.56
N HIS A 26 -1.39 21.55 -8.46
CA HIS A 26 -0.24 21.08 -7.71
C HIS A 26 -0.49 19.69 -7.11
N ALA A 27 -1.60 19.50 -6.40
CA ALA A 27 -1.96 18.20 -5.84
C ALA A 27 -2.28 17.17 -6.94
N SER A 28 -2.99 17.58 -8.00
CA SER A 28 -3.30 16.69 -9.14
C SER A 28 -2.03 16.16 -9.82
N ARG A 29 -0.97 16.96 -9.95
CA ARG A 29 0.33 16.49 -10.47
C ARG A 29 1.03 15.52 -9.51
N ILE A 30 0.87 15.67 -8.20
CA ILE A 30 1.44 14.74 -7.21
C ILE A 30 0.67 13.39 -7.24
N TRP A 31 -0.65 13.44 -7.44
CA TRP A 31 -1.46 12.24 -7.63
C TRP A 31 -0.98 11.39 -8.80
N HIS A 32 -0.88 12.01 -9.98
CA HIS A 32 -0.52 11.31 -11.22
C HIS A 32 0.98 11.00 -11.30
N GLY A 33 1.82 11.90 -10.80
CA GLY A 33 3.25 11.88 -11.09
C GLY A 33 3.55 12.34 -12.51
N ARG A 34 4.67 11.88 -13.06
CA ARG A 34 5.12 12.20 -14.42
C ARG A 34 5.72 10.96 -15.06
N ALA A 35 5.29 10.63 -16.28
CA ALA A 35 5.93 9.57 -17.07
C ALA A 35 7.41 9.90 -17.36
N ALA A 36 8.22 8.87 -17.59
CA ALA A 36 9.57 9.07 -18.10
C ALA A 36 9.49 9.66 -19.51
N ALA A 37 10.43 10.53 -19.84
CA ALA A 37 10.62 11.10 -21.16
C ALA A 37 12.11 11.07 -21.51
N GLU A 38 12.46 11.33 -22.77
CA GLU A 38 13.85 11.33 -23.20
C GLU A 38 14.70 12.29 -22.35
N GLY A 39 15.76 11.77 -21.73
CA GLY A 39 16.63 12.51 -20.81
C GLY A 39 15.99 12.92 -19.47
N ARG A 40 14.77 12.48 -19.14
CA ARG A 40 14.07 12.84 -17.90
C ARG A 40 13.46 11.61 -17.21
N PRO A 41 13.96 11.21 -16.02
CA PRO A 41 13.38 10.09 -15.30
C PRO A 41 11.92 10.38 -14.90
N GLY A 42 11.11 9.32 -14.87
CA GLY A 42 9.74 9.39 -14.40
C GLY A 42 9.68 9.75 -12.91
N ILE A 43 8.60 10.40 -12.50
CA ILE A 43 8.31 10.73 -11.11
C ILE A 43 7.08 9.93 -10.70
N VAL A 44 7.24 9.08 -9.69
CA VAL A 44 6.13 8.28 -9.16
C VAL A 44 5.14 9.19 -8.44
N GLY A 45 3.87 9.11 -8.84
CA GLY A 45 2.76 9.76 -8.13
C GLY A 45 2.17 8.89 -7.03
N LEU A 46 1.18 9.42 -6.32
CA LEU A 46 0.50 8.71 -5.23
C LEU A 46 -0.10 7.37 -5.67
N ASN A 47 -0.61 7.28 -6.91
CA ASN A 47 -1.14 6.01 -7.42
C ASN A 47 -0.07 4.90 -7.45
N GLY A 48 1.14 5.23 -7.90
CA GLY A 48 2.27 4.29 -7.89
C GLY A 48 2.75 3.95 -6.48
N TYR A 49 2.69 4.90 -5.54
CA TYR A 49 2.94 4.64 -4.11
C TYR A 49 1.93 3.65 -3.53
N ILE A 50 0.62 3.83 -3.78
CA ILE A 50 -0.44 2.93 -3.30
C ILE A 50 -0.21 1.50 -3.82
N ALA A 51 0.14 1.35 -5.10
CA ALA A 51 0.45 0.05 -5.67
C ALA A 51 1.62 -0.64 -4.94
N GLN A 52 2.63 0.13 -4.52
CA GLN A 52 3.76 -0.38 -3.76
C GLN A 52 3.38 -0.74 -2.31
N MET A 53 2.54 0.05 -1.65
CA MET A 53 1.99 -0.28 -0.33
C MET A 53 1.20 -1.58 -0.35
N ASN A 54 0.42 -1.82 -1.40
CA ASN A 54 -0.32 -3.08 -1.56
C ASN A 54 0.61 -4.30 -1.73
N LYS A 55 1.79 -4.14 -2.34
CA LYS A 55 2.81 -5.20 -2.40
C LYS A 55 3.47 -5.42 -1.04
N MET A 56 3.79 -4.35 -0.32
CA MET A 56 4.39 -4.38 1.01
C MET A 56 3.46 -5.08 2.01
N ARG A 57 2.18 -4.69 2.03
CA ARG A 57 1.14 -5.33 2.84
C ARG A 57 1.05 -6.83 2.56
N ARG A 58 1.02 -7.22 1.28
CA ARG A 58 0.95 -8.64 0.89
C ARG A 58 2.18 -9.44 1.31
N GLY A 59 3.37 -8.85 1.26
CA GLY A 59 4.59 -9.51 1.72
C GLY A 59 4.59 -9.70 3.24
N SER A 60 4.18 -8.68 3.99
CA SER A 60 4.00 -8.77 5.45
C SER A 60 2.95 -9.82 5.85
N GLU A 61 1.85 -9.93 5.09
CA GLU A 61 0.82 -10.96 5.28
C GLU A 61 1.34 -12.39 5.04
N GLN A 62 2.37 -12.53 4.20
CA GLN A 62 3.07 -13.79 3.89
C GLN A 62 4.26 -14.06 4.82
N ASP A 63 4.35 -13.35 5.94
CA ASP A 63 5.41 -13.49 6.93
C ASP A 63 6.83 -13.07 6.47
N ASP A 64 6.94 -12.17 5.48
CA ASP A 64 8.24 -11.66 5.05
C ASP A 64 8.80 -10.59 6.01
N PRO A 65 9.91 -10.85 6.72
CA PRO A 65 10.46 -9.89 7.68
C PRO A 65 11.00 -8.62 7.02
N TYR A 66 11.46 -8.67 5.76
CA TYR A 66 11.86 -7.45 5.05
C TYR A 66 10.67 -6.57 4.70
N SER A 67 9.52 -7.19 4.40
CA SER A 67 8.29 -6.44 4.17
C SER A 67 7.85 -5.70 5.43
N ASP A 68 7.91 -6.34 6.59
CA ASP A 68 7.64 -5.69 7.88
C ASP A 68 8.63 -4.57 8.19
N TRP A 69 9.92 -4.79 7.91
CA TRP A 69 10.94 -3.74 8.06
C TRP A 69 10.67 -2.52 7.18
N TRP A 70 10.30 -2.73 5.93
CA TRP A 70 9.94 -1.64 5.02
C TRP A 70 8.67 -0.91 5.46
N MET A 71 7.66 -1.61 6.00
CA MET A 71 6.47 -0.96 6.54
C MET A 71 6.82 -0.02 7.69
N LEU A 72 7.71 -0.40 8.61
CA LEU A 72 8.19 0.47 9.70
C LEU A 72 8.89 1.72 9.16
N ARG A 73 9.81 1.57 8.19
CA ARG A 73 10.50 2.72 7.57
C ARG A 73 9.54 3.68 6.87
N ILE A 74 8.46 3.15 6.29
CA ILE A 74 7.42 3.97 5.65
C ILE A 74 6.55 4.66 6.71
N GLU A 75 6.21 4.01 7.83
CA GLU A 75 5.55 4.66 8.96
C GLU A 75 6.36 5.86 9.46
N ASP A 76 7.66 5.67 9.72
CA ASP A 76 8.55 6.76 10.17
C ASP A 76 8.59 7.91 9.15
N LYS A 77 8.64 7.58 7.85
CA LYS A 77 8.68 8.60 6.80
C LYS A 77 7.34 9.33 6.65
N LEU A 78 6.22 8.64 6.82
CA LEU A 78 4.89 9.23 6.85
C LEU A 78 4.77 10.24 8.00
N ASP A 79 5.22 9.87 9.19
CA ASP A 79 5.19 10.74 10.36
C ASP A 79 6.08 11.98 10.15
N GLN A 80 7.27 11.81 9.56
CA GLN A 80 8.12 12.95 9.19
C GLN A 80 7.45 13.87 8.16
N THR A 81 6.89 13.32 7.08
CA THR A 81 6.18 14.10 6.05
C THR A 81 4.98 14.84 6.66
N LYS A 82 4.26 14.21 7.59
CA LYS A 82 3.14 14.82 8.31
C LYS A 82 3.60 16.05 9.11
N VAL A 83 4.68 15.93 9.88
CA VAL A 83 5.24 17.05 10.66
C VAL A 83 5.65 18.21 9.74
N THR A 84 6.29 17.91 8.60
CA THR A 84 6.65 18.95 7.61
C THR A 84 5.41 19.68 7.07
N LEU A 85 4.37 18.96 6.67
CA LEU A 85 3.15 19.59 6.16
C LEU A 85 2.40 20.37 7.25
N GLN A 86 2.42 19.91 8.51
CA GLN A 86 1.84 20.64 9.63
C GLN A 86 2.56 21.96 9.88
N SER A 87 3.89 21.96 9.92
CA SER A 87 4.66 23.21 10.06
C SER A 87 4.42 24.17 8.90
N LEU A 88 4.31 23.66 7.67
CA LEU A 88 3.99 24.47 6.51
C LEU A 88 2.58 25.09 6.62
N ARG A 89 1.60 24.31 7.09
CA ARG A 89 0.24 24.79 7.34
C ARG A 89 0.23 25.93 8.36
N GLU A 90 0.94 25.78 9.47
CA GLU A 90 1.05 26.82 10.50
C GLU A 90 1.66 28.11 9.94
N GLN A 91 2.71 28.02 9.13
CA GLN A 91 3.32 29.18 8.46
C GLN A 91 2.32 29.89 7.53
N VAL A 92 1.53 29.13 6.77
CA VAL A 92 0.51 29.66 5.86
C VAL A 92 -0.63 30.32 6.63
N ASP A 93 -1.12 29.68 7.69
CA ASP A 93 -2.17 30.22 8.55
C ASP A 93 -1.69 31.52 9.24
N GLN A 94 -0.43 31.59 9.65
CA GLN A 94 0.19 32.80 10.19
C GLN A 94 0.27 33.94 9.15
N ALA A 95 0.58 33.63 7.89
CA ALA A 95 0.58 34.63 6.82
C ALA A 95 -0.85 35.17 6.56
N LEU A 96 -1.85 34.28 6.54
CA LEU A 96 -3.26 34.65 6.37
C LEU A 96 -3.82 35.47 7.55
N ALA A 97 -3.25 35.34 8.75
CA ALA A 97 -3.66 36.14 9.90
C ALA A 97 -3.32 37.64 9.78
N SER A 98 -2.49 38.05 8.81
CA SER A 98 -2.15 39.46 8.55
C SER A 98 -3.21 40.24 7.76
N VAL A 99 -4.31 39.59 7.39
CA VAL A 99 -5.43 40.22 6.68
C VAL A 99 -6.06 41.32 7.55
N PRO A 100 -6.29 42.53 7.01
CA PRO A 100 -6.99 43.59 7.71
C PRO A 100 -8.37 43.13 8.22
N PRO A 101 -8.80 43.49 9.44
CA PRO A 101 -10.09 43.06 10.00
C PRO A 101 -11.33 43.45 9.17
N ALA A 102 -11.18 44.44 8.27
CA ALA A 102 -12.24 44.85 7.34
C ALA A 102 -12.46 43.84 6.18
N LEU A 103 -11.57 42.87 5.99
CA LEU A 103 -11.65 41.86 4.94
C LEU A 103 -11.88 40.47 5.56
N SER A 104 -12.80 39.71 4.95
CA SER A 104 -13.02 38.30 5.27
C SER A 104 -12.59 37.46 4.08
N LEU A 105 -11.56 36.64 4.25
CA LEU A 105 -11.12 35.70 3.22
C LEU A 105 -11.89 34.38 3.36
N GLY A 106 -12.67 34.02 2.32
CA GLY A 106 -13.33 32.71 2.23
C GLY A 106 -12.39 31.60 1.75
N GLU A 107 -12.93 30.40 1.58
CA GLU A 107 -12.17 29.27 1.03
C GLU A 107 -11.85 29.46 -0.46
N ASN A 108 -10.61 29.19 -0.86
CA ASN A 108 -10.20 29.27 -2.26
C ASN A 108 -10.45 27.95 -3.01
N LEU A 109 -11.72 27.63 -3.23
CA LEU A 109 -12.10 26.39 -3.90
C LEU A 109 -12.06 26.53 -5.43
N ASN A 110 -11.53 25.51 -6.10
CA ASN A 110 -11.67 25.38 -7.55
C ASN A 110 -13.13 25.16 -7.93
N VAL A 111 -13.61 25.91 -8.92
CA VAL A 111 -14.98 25.83 -9.47
C VAL A 111 -15.25 24.47 -10.12
N GLN A 112 -14.21 23.80 -10.63
CA GLN A 112 -14.29 22.47 -11.24
C GLN A 112 -13.19 21.56 -10.66
N PRO A 113 -13.36 21.09 -9.41
CA PRO A 113 -12.36 20.24 -8.77
C PRO A 113 -12.38 18.83 -9.39
N VAL A 114 -11.23 18.17 -9.39
CA VAL A 114 -11.10 16.82 -9.92
C VAL A 114 -11.51 15.82 -8.85
N LYS A 115 -12.45 14.93 -9.16
CA LYS A 115 -12.86 13.82 -8.29
C LYS A 115 -12.20 12.53 -8.77
N LEU A 116 -11.43 11.90 -7.88
CA LEU A 116 -10.62 10.72 -8.18
C LEU A 116 -11.14 9.54 -7.35
N PRO A 117 -11.53 8.41 -7.95
CA PRO A 117 -11.91 7.23 -7.20
C PRO A 117 -10.70 6.63 -6.48
N LEU A 118 -10.90 6.19 -5.23
CA LEU A 118 -9.85 5.59 -4.41
C LEU A 118 -10.01 4.08 -4.34
N PHE A 119 -8.95 3.36 -4.74
CA PHE A 119 -8.84 1.91 -4.60
C PHE A 119 -7.61 1.57 -3.77
N VAL A 120 -7.71 1.77 -2.46
CA VAL A 120 -6.60 1.60 -1.52
C VAL A 120 -6.90 0.43 -0.59
N ASN A 121 -6.01 -0.55 -0.55
CA ASN A 121 -6.17 -1.76 0.28
C ASN A 121 -5.20 -1.81 1.47
N ALA A 122 -4.19 -0.94 1.48
CA ALA A 122 -3.21 -0.82 2.55
C ALA A 122 -3.40 0.49 3.31
N GLN A 123 -3.43 0.42 4.63
CA GLN A 123 -3.65 1.55 5.52
C GLN A 123 -2.56 2.62 5.38
N LEU A 124 -1.30 2.23 5.17
CA LEU A 124 -0.20 3.15 4.84
C LEU A 124 -0.44 3.91 3.52
N GLY A 125 -1.16 3.30 2.58
CA GLY A 125 -1.64 3.96 1.37
C GLY A 125 -2.64 5.08 1.68
N PHE A 126 -3.58 4.84 2.59
CA PHE A 126 -4.55 5.84 3.03
C PHE A 126 -3.90 6.99 3.79
N ALA A 127 -2.89 6.72 4.63
CA ALA A 127 -2.14 7.76 5.31
C ALA A 127 -1.54 8.77 4.31
N ALA A 128 -0.97 8.29 3.20
CA ALA A 128 -0.46 9.17 2.14
C ALA A 128 -1.57 9.91 1.36
N VAL A 129 -2.77 9.33 1.23
CA VAL A 129 -3.94 10.05 0.68
C VAL A 129 -4.32 11.23 1.56
N TYR A 130 -4.32 11.07 2.89
CA TYR A 130 -4.58 12.18 3.81
C TYR A 130 -3.54 13.29 3.69
N LEU A 131 -2.26 12.93 3.60
CA LEU A 131 -1.19 13.93 3.41
C LEU A 131 -1.30 14.68 2.08
N LEU A 132 -1.76 14.03 1.01
CA LEU A 132 -2.03 14.72 -0.26
C LEU A 132 -3.22 15.68 -0.16
N ALA A 133 -4.27 15.30 0.56
CA ALA A 133 -5.42 16.17 0.81
C ALA A 133 -5.02 17.40 1.65
N ASP A 134 -4.21 17.20 2.69
CA ASP A 134 -3.64 18.30 3.49
C ASP A 134 -2.77 19.23 2.64
N TYR A 135 -1.94 18.68 1.76
CA TYR A 135 -1.16 19.48 0.82
C TYR A 135 -2.04 20.27 -0.17
N ASP A 136 -3.14 19.69 -0.66
CA ASP A 136 -4.08 20.42 -1.52
C ASP A 136 -4.70 21.62 -0.79
N ASP A 137 -5.06 21.46 0.49
CA ASP A 137 -5.56 22.57 1.32
C ASP A 137 -4.51 23.67 1.51
N ILE A 138 -3.28 23.29 1.88
CA ILE A 138 -2.14 24.21 2.02
C ILE A 138 -1.92 24.98 0.71
N ALA A 139 -1.94 24.29 -0.43
CA ALA A 139 -1.74 24.89 -1.74
C ALA A 139 -2.84 25.92 -2.09
N ARG A 140 -4.11 25.64 -1.76
CA ARG A 140 -5.20 26.62 -1.94
C ARG A 140 -4.97 27.88 -1.11
N LYS A 141 -4.64 27.71 0.17
CA LYS A 141 -4.38 28.83 1.10
C LYS A 141 -3.17 29.66 0.67
N LEU A 142 -2.12 29.02 0.18
CA LEU A 142 -0.94 29.66 -0.39
C LEU A 142 -1.28 30.53 -1.61
N ILE A 143 -2.04 29.97 -2.54
CA ILE A 143 -2.47 30.69 -3.75
C ILE A 143 -3.34 31.89 -3.36
N LEU A 144 -4.23 31.72 -2.39
CA LEU A 144 -5.04 32.81 -1.86
C LEU A 144 -4.18 33.91 -1.23
N ALA A 145 -3.27 33.55 -0.32
CA ALA A 145 -2.39 34.50 0.35
C ALA A 145 -1.55 35.32 -0.65
N HIS A 146 -1.09 34.68 -1.72
CA HIS A 146 -0.37 35.35 -2.80
C HIS A 146 -1.28 36.30 -3.60
N HIS A 147 -2.48 35.84 -3.98
CA HIS A 147 -3.45 36.66 -4.71
C HIS A 147 -3.90 37.89 -3.90
N THR A 148 -3.93 37.79 -2.57
CA THR A 148 -4.27 38.89 -1.66
C THR A 148 -3.06 39.68 -1.18
N ALA A 149 -1.91 39.55 -1.85
CA ALA A 149 -0.68 40.29 -1.58
C ALA A 149 -0.11 40.16 -0.15
N LEU A 150 -0.40 39.05 0.54
CA LEU A 150 0.16 38.76 1.88
C LEU A 150 1.54 38.11 1.79
N ILE A 151 1.83 37.43 0.67
CA ILE A 151 3.13 36.82 0.37
C ILE A 151 3.56 37.15 -1.05
N ASP A 152 4.87 37.19 -1.25
CA ASP A 152 5.47 37.38 -2.55
C ASP A 152 5.52 36.08 -3.37
N ARG A 153 5.91 36.21 -4.64
CA ARG A 153 6.01 35.08 -5.57
C ARG A 153 7.06 34.06 -5.12
N SER A 154 8.19 34.53 -4.57
CA SER A 154 9.28 33.65 -4.16
C SER A 154 8.88 32.76 -2.97
N THR A 155 8.15 33.33 -1.99
CA THR A 155 7.61 32.59 -0.84
C THR A 155 6.59 31.55 -1.30
N LEU A 156 5.67 31.92 -2.19
CA LEU A 156 4.69 30.97 -2.77
C LEU A 156 5.39 29.76 -3.39
N GLU A 157 6.37 29.98 -4.27
CA GLU A 157 7.06 28.90 -4.96
C GLU A 157 7.87 28.03 -4.01
N ARG A 158 8.57 28.64 -3.05
CA ARG A 158 9.34 27.91 -2.03
C ARG A 158 8.45 26.99 -1.21
N TRP A 159 7.35 27.50 -0.65
CA TRP A 159 6.45 26.74 0.22
C TRP A 159 5.68 25.66 -0.55
N LEU A 160 5.23 25.92 -1.78
CA LEU A 160 4.65 24.87 -2.64
C LEU A 160 5.67 23.75 -2.94
N ASN A 161 6.91 24.12 -3.25
CA ASN A 161 7.96 23.14 -3.55
C ASN A 161 8.35 22.32 -2.31
N GLU A 162 8.38 22.91 -1.12
CA GLU A 162 8.66 22.22 0.13
C GLU A 162 7.64 21.11 0.41
N GLY A 163 6.34 21.44 0.39
CA GLY A 163 5.28 20.45 0.60
C GLY A 163 5.27 19.36 -0.48
N ALA A 164 5.49 19.75 -1.75
CA ALA A 164 5.55 18.78 -2.84
C ALA A 164 6.79 17.89 -2.76
N HIS A 165 7.93 18.41 -2.28
CA HIS A 165 9.14 17.64 -2.06
C HIS A 165 8.95 16.62 -0.93
N ALA A 166 8.31 17.00 0.18
CA ALA A 166 8.03 16.11 1.30
C ALA A 166 7.22 14.86 0.87
N LEU A 167 6.18 15.06 0.04
CA LEU A 167 5.38 13.97 -0.53
C LEU A 167 6.18 13.12 -1.54
N ARG A 168 6.92 13.76 -2.46
CA ARG A 168 7.71 13.01 -3.46
C ARG A 168 8.85 12.21 -2.83
N SER A 169 9.47 12.72 -1.77
CA SER A 169 10.50 12.02 -0.99
C SER A 169 9.93 10.74 -0.37
N LEU A 170 8.75 10.83 0.24
CA LEU A 170 8.02 9.65 0.76
C LEU A 170 7.75 8.62 -0.36
N PHE A 171 7.25 9.07 -1.51
CA PHE A 171 6.93 8.17 -2.61
C PHE A 171 8.17 7.48 -3.19
N SER A 172 9.26 8.23 -3.31
CA SER A 172 10.55 7.72 -3.78
C SER A 172 11.12 6.66 -2.83
N LEU A 173 11.01 6.85 -1.51
CA LEU A 173 11.46 5.85 -0.53
C LEU A 173 10.73 4.52 -0.73
N ALA A 174 9.40 4.55 -0.91
CA ALA A 174 8.63 3.32 -1.12
C ALA A 174 9.06 2.53 -2.36
N GLN A 175 9.49 3.22 -3.43
CA GLN A 175 9.93 2.56 -4.66
C GLN A 175 11.19 1.71 -4.51
N GLN A 176 11.94 1.88 -3.41
CA GLN A 176 13.12 1.07 -3.11
C GLN A 176 12.75 -0.31 -2.56
N TYR A 177 11.53 -0.51 -2.07
CA TYR A 177 11.11 -1.81 -1.54
C TYR A 177 11.15 -2.91 -2.60
N ARG A 178 11.66 -4.07 -2.19
CA ARG A 178 11.67 -5.32 -2.94
C ARG A 178 11.21 -6.43 -2.01
N TYR A 179 10.29 -7.25 -2.49
CA TYR A 179 9.83 -8.45 -1.77
C TYR A 179 10.97 -9.46 -1.68
N SER A 180 11.19 -10.03 -0.49
CA SER A 180 12.28 -11.00 -0.30
C SER A 180 11.86 -12.41 -0.68
N GLY A 181 10.59 -12.75 -0.46
CA GLY A 181 10.07 -14.12 -0.64
C GLY A 181 10.47 -15.10 0.46
N CYS A 182 11.20 -14.65 1.49
CA CYS A 182 11.58 -15.46 2.64
C CYS A 182 10.60 -15.23 3.79
N THR A 183 10.33 -16.28 4.55
CA THR A 183 9.53 -16.27 5.78
C THR A 183 10.45 -16.25 7.01
N ARG A 184 9.92 -15.94 8.19
CA ARG A 184 10.70 -15.99 9.44
C ARG A 184 11.26 -17.38 9.74
N ASP A 185 10.52 -18.43 9.38
CA ASP A 185 10.96 -19.82 9.51
C ASP A 185 12.22 -20.11 8.68
N ASP A 186 12.37 -19.47 7.51
CA ASP A 186 13.57 -19.61 6.67
C ASP A 186 14.82 -19.07 7.38
N PHE A 187 14.68 -17.96 8.11
CA PHE A 187 15.77 -17.36 8.91
C PHE A 187 16.06 -18.19 10.16
N ALA A 188 15.04 -18.72 10.83
CA ALA A 188 15.21 -19.62 11.97
C ALA A 188 15.94 -20.92 11.56
N ALA A 189 15.60 -21.47 10.40
CA ALA A 189 16.24 -22.65 9.82
C ALA A 189 17.60 -22.37 9.15
N LYS A 190 18.00 -21.09 9.01
CA LYS A 190 19.24 -20.65 8.33
C LYS A 190 19.41 -21.25 6.94
N ASN A 191 18.32 -21.32 6.17
CA ASN A 191 18.34 -22.00 4.89
C ASN A 191 19.06 -21.19 3.79
N ALA A 192 19.15 -21.77 2.58
CA ALA A 192 19.79 -21.10 1.45
C ALA A 192 19.07 -19.79 1.04
N ALA A 193 17.73 -19.76 1.10
CA ALA A 193 16.95 -18.57 0.75
C ALA A 193 17.25 -17.40 1.70
N ALA A 194 17.28 -17.65 3.01
CA ALA A 194 17.61 -16.66 4.03
C ALA A 194 19.02 -16.07 3.84
N ARG A 195 20.02 -16.91 3.51
CA ARG A 195 21.39 -16.45 3.22
C ARG A 195 21.45 -15.53 2.00
N VAL A 196 20.81 -15.93 0.90
CA VAL A 196 20.72 -15.10 -0.32
C VAL A 196 19.99 -13.78 -0.04
N ALA A 197 18.94 -13.80 0.77
CA ALA A 197 18.23 -12.58 1.15
C ALA A 197 19.10 -11.63 1.99
N LEU A 198 19.89 -12.14 2.94
CA LEU A 198 20.85 -11.35 3.73
C LEU A 198 21.92 -10.71 2.85
N GLU A 199 22.49 -11.46 1.91
CA GLU A 199 23.48 -10.93 0.96
C GLU A 199 22.90 -9.80 0.09
N LYS A 200 21.63 -9.93 -0.30
CA LYS A 200 20.97 -8.99 -1.22
C LYS A 200 20.42 -7.75 -0.53
N TYR A 201 19.84 -7.89 0.65
CA TYR A 201 19.06 -6.85 1.32
C TYR A 201 19.66 -6.36 2.63
N GLY A 202 20.70 -7.03 3.13
CA GLY A 202 21.39 -6.70 4.38
C GLY A 202 20.71 -7.28 5.62
N GLU A 203 21.35 -7.09 6.77
CA GLU A 203 20.86 -7.61 8.04
C GLU A 203 19.62 -6.85 8.54
N LEU A 204 18.73 -7.57 9.23
CA LEU A 204 17.52 -7.03 9.85
C LEU A 204 17.68 -6.99 11.37
N PRO A 205 17.05 -6.02 12.07
CA PRO A 205 16.97 -6.05 13.52
C PRO A 205 16.31 -7.33 14.02
N GLN A 206 16.84 -7.88 15.12
CA GLN A 206 16.37 -9.15 15.70
C GLN A 206 14.86 -9.12 16.01
N GLU A 207 14.35 -8.00 16.55
CA GLU A 207 12.93 -7.83 16.86
C GLU A 207 12.01 -7.96 15.63
N VAL A 208 12.51 -7.62 14.44
CA VAL A 208 11.76 -7.75 13.19
C VAL A 208 11.82 -9.20 12.68
N LEU A 209 12.98 -9.85 12.79
CA LEU A 209 13.13 -11.27 12.47
C LEU A 209 12.24 -12.14 13.37
N GLU A 210 12.13 -11.81 14.65
CA GLU A 210 11.26 -12.49 15.62
C GLU A 210 9.78 -12.10 15.46
N GLY A 211 9.50 -11.01 14.74
CA GLY A 211 8.14 -10.50 14.54
C GLY A 211 7.53 -9.81 15.77
N THR A 212 8.33 -9.54 16.80
CA THR A 212 7.93 -8.77 17.99
C THR A 212 7.75 -7.30 17.67
N ARG A 213 8.53 -6.77 16.73
CA ARG A 213 8.38 -5.40 16.20
C ARG A 213 7.87 -5.43 14.76
N ARG A 214 6.61 -5.03 14.58
CA ARG A 214 5.94 -4.87 13.28
C ARG A 214 5.22 -3.52 13.26
N SER A 215 4.97 -3.03 12.05
CA SER A 215 4.20 -1.79 11.85
C SER A 215 2.82 -1.92 12.50
N LYS A 216 2.26 -0.85 13.07
CA LYS A 216 0.91 -0.87 13.67
C LYS A 216 -0.19 -1.17 12.64
N PHE A 217 0.14 -1.00 11.36
CA PHE A 217 -0.72 -1.30 10.23
C PHE A 217 -0.38 -2.62 9.51
N ALA A 218 0.50 -3.45 10.09
CA ALA A 218 0.86 -4.73 9.51
C ALA A 218 -0.34 -5.71 9.58
N PRO A 219 -0.69 -6.40 8.49
CA PRO A 219 -1.74 -7.41 8.53
C PRO A 219 -1.34 -8.60 9.43
N PRO A 220 -2.32 -9.37 9.93
CA PRO A 220 -2.03 -10.64 10.58
C PRO A 220 -1.31 -11.58 9.60
N VAL A 221 -0.37 -12.36 10.12
CA VAL A 221 0.39 -13.32 9.32
C VAL A 221 -0.50 -14.53 8.99
N VAL A 222 -0.57 -14.90 7.72
CA VAL A 222 -1.29 -16.10 7.28
C VAL A 222 -0.40 -17.31 7.47
N ARG A 223 -0.56 -18.04 8.58
CA ARG A 223 0.10 -19.33 8.78
C ARG A 223 -0.57 -20.39 7.90
N ARG A 224 0.03 -20.69 6.75
CA ARG A 224 -0.47 -21.68 5.77
C ARG A 224 -0.59 -23.12 6.30
N GLY A 225 -0.15 -23.40 7.54
CA GLY A 225 -0.09 -24.75 8.12
C GLY A 225 -1.09 -25.08 9.25
N LEU A 226 -1.90 -24.13 9.74
CA LEU A 226 -2.86 -24.41 10.84
C LEU A 226 -4.32 -24.55 10.37
N GLN A 227 -4.64 -24.11 9.15
CA GLN A 227 -5.99 -24.24 8.58
C GLN A 227 -6.28 -25.57 7.87
N GLN A 228 -5.28 -26.45 7.72
CA GLN A 228 -5.48 -27.83 7.24
C GLN A 228 -5.48 -28.87 8.37
N ARG A 229 -5.44 -28.44 9.63
CA ARG A 229 -5.45 -29.34 10.81
C ARG A 229 -6.51 -28.95 11.83
N GLY A 230 -7.66 -28.46 11.35
CA GLY A 230 -8.88 -28.41 12.15
C GLY A 230 -9.56 -29.77 12.06
N ASP A 231 -9.71 -30.43 13.21
CA ASP A 231 -10.38 -31.72 13.40
C ASP A 231 -11.69 -31.84 12.59
N GLY A 232 -11.64 -32.65 11.53
CA GLY A 232 -12.82 -33.31 10.97
C GLY A 232 -12.73 -34.79 11.34
N PRO A 233 -13.81 -35.41 11.86
CA PRO A 233 -13.76 -36.81 12.27
C PRO A 233 -13.42 -37.70 11.07
N ALA A 234 -12.48 -38.63 11.28
CA ALA A 234 -12.00 -39.57 10.29
C ALA A 234 -13.17 -40.34 9.65
N THR A 235 -13.49 -40.02 8.40
CA THR A 235 -14.33 -40.85 7.56
C THR A 235 -13.50 -42.02 7.04
N ALA A 236 -13.92 -43.23 7.44
CA ALA A 236 -13.33 -44.50 7.01
C ALA A 236 -13.36 -44.65 5.48
N PRO A 237 -12.36 -45.34 4.89
CA PRO A 237 -12.36 -45.64 3.46
C PRO A 237 -13.51 -46.59 3.10
N PRO A 238 -14.14 -46.43 1.91
CA PRO A 238 -15.20 -47.32 1.45
C PRO A 238 -14.66 -48.73 1.10
N PRO A 239 -15.50 -49.76 1.14
CA PRO A 239 -15.07 -51.14 0.94
C PRO A 239 -14.70 -51.40 -0.52
N SER A 240 -13.65 -52.20 -0.69
CA SER A 240 -13.19 -52.81 -1.93
C SER A 240 -14.12 -53.96 -2.33
N ASP A 241 -14.75 -53.86 -3.51
CA ASP A 241 -15.36 -55.00 -4.20
C ASP A 241 -14.34 -55.59 -5.17
N GLU A 242 -13.74 -56.70 -4.78
CA GLU A 242 -13.12 -57.66 -5.70
C GLU A 242 -14.13 -58.76 -6.03
N ALA A 243 -14.46 -58.90 -7.31
CA ALA A 243 -14.88 -60.19 -7.86
C ALA A 243 -14.38 -60.31 -9.31
N ALA A 244 -13.30 -61.09 -9.41
CA ALA A 244 -12.59 -61.50 -10.61
C ALA A 244 -13.46 -62.24 -11.63
N THR A 245 -13.07 -62.21 -12.92
CA THR A 245 -12.73 -63.46 -13.64
C THR A 245 -11.97 -63.23 -14.96
N ALA A 246 -10.76 -63.82 -14.99
CA ALA A 246 -10.11 -64.59 -16.07
C ALA A 246 -9.73 -63.95 -17.44
N GLU A 247 -8.41 -63.75 -17.57
CA GLU A 247 -7.49 -63.80 -18.74
C GLU A 247 -7.69 -64.98 -19.76
N PRO A 248 -6.86 -65.14 -20.85
CA PRO A 248 -6.39 -64.25 -21.95
C PRO A 248 -6.32 -65.10 -23.29
N PRO A 249 -5.32 -65.02 -24.24
CA PRO A 249 -4.53 -63.95 -24.90
C PRO A 249 -4.57 -64.02 -26.47
N GLU A 250 -3.64 -63.31 -27.15
CA GLU A 250 -3.09 -63.45 -28.53
C GLU A 250 -3.42 -62.33 -29.54
N ALA A 251 -2.46 -61.45 -29.86
CA ALA A 251 -1.51 -61.47 -31.00
C ALA A 251 -2.06 -60.63 -32.19
N SER A 252 -1.37 -59.83 -33.01
CA SER A 252 0.05 -59.52 -33.28
C SER A 252 0.13 -58.25 -34.16
N ALA A 253 1.32 -57.64 -34.26
CA ALA A 253 1.88 -56.86 -35.40
C ALA A 253 1.20 -55.52 -35.78
N GLY A 254 1.91 -54.37 -35.71
CA GLY A 254 2.78 -53.82 -36.78
C GLY A 254 2.07 -52.57 -37.36
N GLU A 255 2.64 -51.43 -37.76
CA GLU A 255 3.97 -50.98 -38.20
C GLU A 255 4.04 -49.43 -38.09
N ASP A 256 5.27 -48.90 -37.98
CA ASP A 256 5.87 -47.65 -38.54
C ASP A 256 4.99 -46.43 -38.90
N GLU A 257 5.20 -45.26 -38.26
CA GLU A 257 6.17 -44.16 -38.55
C GLU A 257 5.65 -43.10 -39.55
N PRO A 258 6.16 -41.84 -39.47
CA PRO A 258 5.42 -40.63 -39.83
C PRO A 258 5.86 -39.98 -41.15
N ALA A 259 5.05 -39.05 -41.65
CA ALA A 259 5.46 -37.87 -42.42
C ALA A 259 4.40 -36.77 -42.30
#